data_AF-A0A8J9X9D2-F1
#
_entry.id   AF-A0A8J9X9D2-F1
#
_cell.length_a   1.000
_cell.length_b   1.000
_cell.length_c   1.000
_cell.angle_alpha   90.00
_cell.angle_beta   90.00
_cell.angle_gamma   90.00
#
_symmetry.space_group_name_H-M   'P 1'
#
loop_
_entity.id
_entity.type
_entity.pdbx_description
1 polymer ?
#
loop_
_entity_poly.entity_id
_entity_poly.type
_entity_poly.pdbx_seq_one_letter_code
_entity_poly.pdbx_strand_id
1 'polypeptide(L)'
;IAKMRAARRLWATLVKEKFQPENEKSLLLRTHSQTSGYSLTEAQPMNNIIRTTIEAIAAVQGGTQSLHTNSYDEAVGLPTQQTARVARNTQLILQEETGICDVADPWAGSYMMESLTDELYDKALALVQEVEEFGGMTRYISSGSAKLRIEESATRKQARIDSKQEVIVGVNKYRLSEEMEKAEAIDVLRIENTKVREKQVARILEVKASRDEGVAEAALKRIEFSARMSGSTSRGDNPDNLLQLCVEAAAARCTLGEMSDAMERAWGRHVPTSSVVQGAYSASFTTQTKSGDFDTSVAEYESILKRVEQFEKKEGRRPRILVAKMGQDGHDRGAKVIASGFSDLGFDVDIGPLFQTPEEVAVQALDSDVHVIGISSQAAGHRTLLPALKKELEQKGGENIVVVAGGVIPPNDYEFLLTETKSCSAVFGPGTRIPDAAIKTLDLIEKNLFE
;
A
#
# COMPACT_ATOMS: atom_id res chain seq x y z
N ILE A 1 0.83 -20.07 -10.11
CA ILE A 1 0.44 -21.12 -11.08
C ILE A 1 -1.07 -21.40 -11.03
N ALA A 2 -1.59 -22.23 -10.11
CA ALA A 2 -3.01 -22.63 -10.06
C ALA A 2 -4.01 -21.46 -10.17
N LYS A 3 -3.78 -20.34 -9.45
CA LYS A 3 -4.59 -19.10 -9.53
C LYS A 3 -4.84 -18.64 -10.97
N MET A 4 -3.81 -18.63 -11.81
CA MET A 4 -3.91 -18.12 -13.19
C MET A 4 -4.66 -19.09 -14.10
N ARG A 5 -4.45 -20.40 -13.89
CA ARG A 5 -5.18 -21.46 -14.61
C ARG A 5 -6.68 -21.41 -14.26
N ALA A 6 -7.00 -21.34 -12.98
CA ALA A 6 -8.36 -21.23 -12.46
C ALA A 6 -9.05 -19.95 -12.94
N ALA A 7 -8.36 -18.80 -12.90
CA ALA A 7 -8.93 -17.51 -13.32
C ALA A 7 -9.30 -17.49 -14.81
N ARG A 8 -8.50 -18.07 -15.70
CA ARG A 8 -8.85 -18.19 -17.12
C ARG A 8 -10.11 -19.02 -17.33
N ARG A 9 -10.22 -20.16 -16.63
CA ARG A 9 -11.41 -21.02 -16.69
C ARG A 9 -12.64 -20.27 -16.16
N LEU A 10 -12.52 -19.64 -14.99
CA LEU A 10 -13.61 -18.89 -14.35
C LEU A 10 -14.09 -17.74 -15.23
N TRP A 11 -13.17 -16.95 -15.81
CA TRP A 11 -13.52 -15.89 -16.74
C TRP A 11 -14.28 -16.41 -17.96
N ALA A 12 -13.76 -17.47 -18.61
CA ALA A 12 -14.42 -18.04 -19.78
C ALA A 12 -15.83 -18.55 -19.45
N THR A 13 -16.01 -19.22 -18.31
CA THR A 13 -17.32 -19.66 -17.82
C THR A 13 -18.27 -18.48 -17.62
N LEU A 14 -17.87 -17.49 -16.82
CA LEU A 14 -18.71 -16.34 -16.48
C LEU A 14 -19.08 -15.51 -17.71
N VAL A 15 -18.13 -15.25 -18.62
CA VAL A 15 -18.42 -14.48 -19.82
C VAL A 15 -19.39 -15.23 -20.74
N LYS A 16 -19.22 -16.55 -20.90
CA LYS A 16 -20.10 -17.37 -21.71
C LYS A 16 -21.53 -17.42 -21.14
N GLU A 17 -21.66 -17.61 -19.84
CA GLU A 17 -22.95 -17.73 -19.15
C GLU A 17 -23.70 -16.41 -19.02
N LYS A 18 -23.00 -15.29 -18.87
CA LYS A 18 -23.62 -13.98 -18.62
C LYS A 18 -23.85 -13.15 -19.88
N PHE A 19 -23.08 -13.36 -20.95
CA PHE A 19 -23.09 -12.47 -22.12
C PHE A 19 -23.22 -13.17 -23.48
N GLN A 20 -23.13 -14.50 -23.56
CA GLN A 20 -23.27 -15.28 -24.80
C GLN A 20 -22.53 -14.68 -26.01
N PRO A 21 -21.20 -14.43 -25.92
CA PRO A 21 -20.48 -13.73 -26.99
C PRO A 21 -20.42 -14.55 -28.28
N GLU A 22 -20.57 -13.89 -29.42
CA GLU A 22 -20.39 -14.52 -30.75
C GLU A 22 -18.92 -14.82 -31.07
N ASN A 23 -18.02 -13.95 -30.62
CA ASN A 23 -16.58 -14.09 -30.88
C ASN A 23 -15.90 -14.82 -29.70
N GLU A 24 -15.33 -16.00 -29.97
CA GLU A 24 -14.61 -16.81 -28.98
C GLU A 24 -13.47 -16.06 -28.28
N LYS A 25 -12.84 -15.06 -28.95
CA LYS A 25 -11.78 -14.24 -28.35
C LYS A 25 -12.26 -13.44 -27.11
N SER A 26 -13.57 -13.28 -26.95
CA SER A 26 -14.19 -12.64 -25.77
C SER A 26 -14.01 -13.49 -24.50
N LEU A 27 -13.82 -14.81 -24.65
CA LEU A 27 -13.61 -15.74 -23.54
C LEU A 27 -12.16 -15.76 -23.04
N LEU A 28 -11.24 -15.09 -23.74
CA LEU A 28 -9.82 -15.10 -23.40
C LEU A 28 -9.50 -14.08 -22.31
N LEU A 29 -9.08 -14.56 -21.14
CA LEU A 29 -8.44 -13.73 -20.11
C LEU A 29 -6.95 -13.58 -20.42
N ARG A 30 -6.55 -12.41 -20.91
CA ARG A 30 -5.15 -12.02 -21.15
C ARG A 30 -4.66 -11.21 -19.96
N THR A 31 -3.55 -11.62 -19.34
CA THR A 31 -3.09 -11.06 -18.06
C THR A 31 -1.66 -10.55 -18.12
N HIS A 32 -1.45 -9.43 -17.43
CA HIS A 32 -0.14 -9.03 -16.92
C HIS A 32 0.08 -9.68 -15.55
N SER A 33 1.34 -9.92 -15.18
CA SER A 33 1.73 -10.31 -13.83
C SER A 33 2.86 -9.42 -13.35
N GLN A 34 2.82 -9.04 -12.08
CA GLN A 34 3.93 -8.39 -11.39
C GLN A 34 4.31 -9.25 -10.19
N THR A 35 5.60 -9.43 -9.94
CA THR A 35 6.12 -10.04 -8.71
C THR A 35 5.69 -9.21 -7.50
N SER A 36 5.59 -9.81 -6.32
CA SER A 36 4.97 -9.12 -5.18
C SER A 36 5.94 -8.12 -4.55
N GLY A 37 5.71 -6.81 -4.69
CA GLY A 37 6.54 -5.80 -4.00
C GLY A 37 6.58 -6.00 -2.48
N TYR A 38 5.45 -6.43 -1.90
CA TYR A 38 5.34 -6.70 -0.47
C TYR A 38 6.17 -7.92 0.02
N SER A 39 6.54 -8.87 -0.84
CA SER A 39 7.34 -10.01 -0.40
C SER A 39 8.82 -9.64 -0.25
N LEU A 40 9.22 -8.49 -0.80
CA LEU A 40 10.59 -8.01 -0.79
C LEU A 40 10.89 -7.31 0.54
N THR A 41 12.12 -7.51 1.01
CA THR A 41 12.55 -7.08 2.35
C THR A 41 13.60 -5.98 2.24
N GLU A 42 13.55 -5.00 3.14
CA GLU A 42 14.63 -4.03 3.32
C GLU A 42 15.88 -4.73 3.85
N ALA A 43 15.73 -5.57 4.88
CA ALA A 43 16.81 -6.38 5.42
C ALA A 43 17.30 -7.42 4.41
N GLN A 44 18.63 -7.55 4.28
CA GLN A 44 19.30 -8.47 3.35
C GLN A 44 18.70 -8.42 1.94
N PRO A 45 18.75 -7.27 1.24
CA PRO A 45 17.97 -7.03 0.02
C PRO A 45 18.35 -7.98 -1.12
N MET A 46 19.56 -8.54 -1.12
CA MET A 46 19.99 -9.54 -2.13
C MET A 46 19.12 -10.81 -2.14
N ASN A 47 18.52 -11.18 -1.00
CA ASN A 47 17.56 -12.29 -0.93
C ASN A 47 16.33 -12.04 -1.84
N ASN A 48 16.02 -10.79 -2.16
CA ASN A 48 14.92 -10.40 -3.05
C ASN A 48 15.15 -10.87 -4.49
N ILE A 49 16.39 -11.09 -4.93
CA ILE A 49 16.68 -11.67 -6.25
C ILE A 49 16.10 -13.08 -6.33
N ILE A 50 16.30 -13.89 -5.28
CA ILE A 50 15.80 -15.26 -5.20
C ILE A 50 14.27 -15.26 -5.13
N ARG A 51 13.69 -14.41 -4.27
CA ARG A 51 12.22 -14.26 -4.16
C ARG A 51 11.58 -13.90 -5.49
N THR A 52 12.09 -12.86 -6.14
CA THR A 52 11.61 -12.39 -7.45
C THR A 52 11.76 -13.46 -8.52
N THR A 53 12.85 -14.24 -8.50
CA THR A 53 13.07 -15.33 -9.46
C THR A 53 12.01 -16.43 -9.30
N ILE A 54 11.71 -16.85 -8.07
CA ILE A 54 10.67 -17.86 -7.79
C ILE A 54 9.29 -17.35 -8.20
N GLU A 55 8.99 -16.09 -7.91
CA GLU A 55 7.72 -15.46 -8.30
C GLU A 55 7.58 -15.32 -9.82
N ALA A 56 8.66 -14.98 -10.52
CA ALA A 56 8.71 -14.91 -11.98
C ALA A 56 8.45 -16.30 -12.61
N ILE A 57 9.10 -17.36 -12.09
CA ILE A 57 8.84 -18.75 -12.51
C ILE A 57 7.35 -19.09 -12.34
N ALA A 58 6.76 -18.73 -11.19
CA ALA A 58 5.35 -19.01 -10.92
C ALA A 58 4.38 -18.26 -11.86
N ALA A 59 4.76 -17.07 -12.35
CA ALA A 59 4.01 -16.28 -13.32
C ALA A 59 4.15 -16.85 -14.75
N VAL A 60 5.37 -17.23 -15.15
CA VAL A 60 5.66 -17.86 -16.46
C VAL A 60 4.94 -19.19 -16.58
N GLN A 61 5.11 -20.08 -15.60
CA GLN A 61 4.42 -21.38 -15.55
C GLN A 61 2.91 -21.24 -15.36
N GLY A 62 2.44 -20.09 -14.88
CA GLY A 62 1.01 -19.76 -14.85
C GLY A 62 0.44 -19.34 -16.20
N GLY A 63 1.28 -19.10 -17.21
CA GLY A 63 0.89 -18.66 -18.56
C GLY A 63 0.55 -17.18 -18.64
N THR A 64 1.37 -16.30 -18.06
CA THR A 64 1.20 -14.83 -18.17
C THR A 64 1.52 -14.32 -19.58
N GLN A 65 0.90 -13.22 -20.04
CA GLN A 65 1.17 -12.62 -21.36
C GLN A 65 2.24 -11.53 -21.30
N SER A 66 2.42 -10.92 -20.13
CA SER A 66 3.55 -10.03 -19.83
C SER A 66 3.92 -10.15 -18.36
N LEU A 67 5.17 -9.79 -18.03
CA LEU A 67 5.71 -9.92 -16.67
C LEU A 67 6.53 -8.69 -16.28
N HIS A 68 6.28 -8.18 -15.08
CA HIS A 68 7.13 -7.24 -14.38
C HIS A 68 7.82 -7.97 -13.24
N THR A 69 9.15 -7.92 -13.21
CA THR A 69 10.00 -8.38 -12.12
C THR A 69 10.48 -7.17 -11.34
N ASN A 70 10.22 -7.13 -10.04
CA ASN A 70 10.64 -6.04 -9.18
C ASN A 70 12.16 -6.07 -9.00
N SER A 71 12.73 -4.91 -8.68
CA SER A 71 14.15 -4.82 -8.36
C SER A 71 14.40 -5.20 -6.90
N TYR A 72 15.61 -5.67 -6.59
CA TYR A 72 15.91 -6.18 -5.24
C TYR A 72 15.94 -5.08 -4.16
N ASP A 73 15.90 -3.81 -4.56
CA ASP A 73 15.87 -2.59 -3.75
C ASP A 73 14.46 -1.98 -3.56
N GLU A 74 13.42 -2.63 -4.07
CA GLU A 74 12.01 -2.16 -4.04
C GLU A 74 11.52 -1.75 -2.64
N ALA A 75 11.96 -2.47 -1.60
CA ALA A 75 11.54 -2.22 -0.22
C ALA A 75 12.22 -0.98 0.41
N VAL A 76 13.20 -0.39 -0.27
CA VAL A 76 14.04 0.72 0.23
C VAL A 76 13.84 1.99 -0.61
N GLY A 77 13.66 1.84 -1.92
CA GLY A 77 13.42 2.98 -2.81
C GLY A 77 13.20 2.58 -4.26
N LEU A 78 13.35 3.56 -5.15
CA LEU A 78 13.18 3.32 -6.58
C LEU A 78 14.40 2.59 -7.17
N PRO A 79 14.20 1.76 -8.20
CA PRO A 79 15.28 1.01 -8.83
C PRO A 79 16.41 1.90 -9.35
N THR A 80 17.64 1.51 -9.04
CA THR A 80 18.84 2.00 -9.75
C THR A 80 18.99 1.30 -11.11
N GLN A 81 19.91 1.80 -11.96
CA GLN A 81 20.21 1.13 -13.23
C GLN A 81 20.74 -0.30 -13.02
N GLN A 82 21.49 -0.54 -11.95
CA GLN A 82 22.04 -1.85 -11.62
C GLN A 82 20.95 -2.81 -11.18
N THR A 83 20.09 -2.40 -10.26
CA THR A 83 19.04 -3.27 -9.70
C THR A 83 17.97 -3.56 -10.75
N ALA A 84 17.60 -2.57 -11.56
CA ALA A 84 16.70 -2.76 -12.71
C ALA A 84 17.28 -3.70 -13.78
N ARG A 85 18.61 -3.66 -14.00
CA ARG A 85 19.29 -4.62 -14.90
C ARG A 85 19.15 -6.05 -14.38
N VAL A 86 19.33 -6.29 -13.07
CA VAL A 86 19.15 -7.61 -12.47
C VAL A 86 17.71 -8.08 -12.65
N ALA A 87 16.73 -7.22 -12.33
CA ALA A 87 15.32 -7.54 -12.48
C ALA A 87 14.95 -7.94 -13.92
N ARG A 88 15.38 -7.18 -14.92
CA ARG A 88 15.20 -7.53 -16.34
C ARG A 88 15.91 -8.84 -16.70
N ASN A 89 17.17 -8.99 -16.27
CA ASN A 89 17.96 -10.16 -16.59
C ASN A 89 17.38 -11.45 -15.97
N THR A 90 16.68 -11.37 -14.84
CA THR A 90 15.90 -12.52 -14.32
C THR A 90 14.94 -13.05 -15.39
N GLN A 91 14.22 -12.19 -16.11
CA GLN A 91 13.32 -12.64 -17.18
C GLN A 91 14.09 -13.18 -18.40
N LEU A 92 15.18 -12.53 -18.78
CA LEU A 92 16.01 -12.97 -19.92
C LEU A 92 16.63 -14.36 -19.67
N ILE A 93 17.16 -14.60 -18.47
CA ILE A 93 17.71 -15.92 -18.10
C ILE A 93 16.61 -16.98 -18.15
N LEU A 94 15.41 -16.70 -17.60
CA LEU A 94 14.28 -17.63 -17.70
C LEU A 94 13.91 -17.94 -19.17
N GLN A 95 13.96 -16.95 -20.05
CA GLN A 95 13.63 -17.14 -21.47
C GLN A 95 14.71 -17.92 -22.24
N GLU A 96 15.99 -17.56 -22.05
CA GLU A 96 17.08 -17.96 -22.94
C GLU A 96 17.90 -19.16 -22.41
N GLU A 97 17.88 -19.42 -21.10
CA GLU A 97 18.78 -20.40 -20.47
C GLU A 97 18.06 -21.59 -19.83
N THR A 98 16.82 -21.43 -19.36
CA THR A 98 16.17 -22.48 -18.54
C THR A 98 15.28 -23.44 -19.32
N GLY A 99 15.00 -23.21 -20.61
CA GLY A 99 14.07 -24.02 -21.42
C GLY A 99 12.61 -23.98 -20.93
N ILE A 100 12.26 -23.03 -20.04
CA ILE A 100 10.93 -22.98 -19.41
C ILE A 100 9.81 -22.62 -20.40
N CYS A 101 10.18 -22.09 -21.56
CA CYS A 101 9.28 -21.71 -22.65
C CYS A 101 9.06 -22.84 -23.67
N ASP A 102 9.77 -23.96 -23.57
CA ASP A 102 9.76 -25.02 -24.60
C ASP A 102 8.46 -25.85 -24.59
N VAL A 103 7.74 -25.87 -23.47
CA VAL A 103 6.50 -26.64 -23.28
C VAL A 103 5.37 -25.74 -22.80
N ALA A 104 4.24 -25.77 -23.49
CA ALA A 104 3.02 -25.07 -23.08
C ALA A 104 2.35 -25.77 -21.89
N ASP A 105 1.99 -24.99 -20.85
CA ASP A 105 1.42 -25.47 -19.57
C ASP A 105 2.13 -26.74 -19.03
N PRO A 106 3.41 -26.66 -18.64
CA PRO A 106 4.20 -27.84 -18.27
C PRO A 106 3.67 -28.59 -17.04
N TRP A 107 2.73 -28.00 -16.29
CA TRP A 107 2.06 -28.62 -15.14
C TRP A 107 0.77 -29.37 -15.52
N ALA A 108 0.35 -29.35 -16.77
CA ALA A 108 -0.85 -30.04 -17.22
C ALA A 108 -0.79 -31.54 -16.87
N GLY A 109 -1.82 -32.04 -16.19
CA GLY A 109 -1.91 -33.42 -15.74
C GLY A 109 -1.22 -33.72 -14.40
N SER A 110 -0.54 -32.74 -13.79
CA SER A 110 -0.04 -32.90 -12.41
C SER A 110 -1.21 -33.03 -11.44
N TYR A 111 -1.33 -34.18 -10.74
CA TYR A 111 -2.42 -34.43 -9.81
C TYR A 111 -2.64 -33.29 -8.81
N MET A 112 -1.56 -32.81 -8.18
CA MET A 112 -1.63 -31.71 -7.21
C MET A 112 -2.05 -30.40 -7.87
N MET A 113 -1.47 -30.05 -9.03
CA MET A 113 -1.76 -28.76 -9.66
C MET A 113 -3.19 -28.70 -10.20
N GLU A 114 -3.71 -29.81 -10.75
CA GLU A 114 -5.10 -29.87 -11.20
C GLU A 114 -6.07 -29.75 -10.02
N SER A 115 -5.89 -30.54 -8.96
CA SER A 115 -6.74 -30.45 -7.77
C SER A 115 -6.72 -29.07 -7.12
N LEU A 116 -5.54 -28.44 -7.01
CA LEU A 116 -5.43 -27.09 -6.46
C LEU A 116 -6.06 -26.03 -7.39
N THR A 117 -5.99 -26.24 -8.70
CA THR A 117 -6.66 -25.36 -9.69
C THR A 117 -8.18 -25.46 -9.54
N ASP A 118 -8.72 -26.66 -9.32
CA ASP A 118 -10.15 -26.88 -9.08
C ASP A 118 -10.61 -26.26 -7.76
N GLU A 119 -9.88 -26.48 -6.67
CA GLU A 119 -10.21 -25.90 -5.37
C GLU A 119 -10.23 -24.37 -5.41
N LEU A 120 -9.26 -23.74 -6.08
CA LEU A 120 -9.23 -22.28 -6.24
C LEU A 120 -10.36 -21.77 -7.12
N TYR A 121 -10.74 -22.51 -8.16
CA TYR A 121 -11.88 -22.16 -9.02
C TYR A 121 -13.17 -22.17 -8.20
N ASP A 122 -13.44 -23.22 -7.44
CA ASP A 122 -14.69 -23.36 -6.68
C ASP A 122 -14.81 -22.27 -5.60
N LYS A 123 -13.72 -22.02 -4.85
CA LYS A 123 -13.68 -20.96 -3.84
C LYS A 123 -13.86 -19.58 -4.45
N ALA A 124 -13.24 -19.30 -5.60
CA ALA A 124 -13.39 -18.02 -6.28
C ALA A 124 -14.81 -17.86 -6.85
N LEU A 125 -15.40 -18.91 -7.41
CA LEU A 125 -16.77 -18.90 -7.92
C LEU A 125 -17.79 -18.62 -6.82
N ALA A 126 -17.63 -19.24 -5.63
CA ALA A 126 -18.50 -18.97 -4.49
C ALA A 126 -18.44 -17.50 -4.06
N LEU A 127 -17.25 -16.89 -4.03
CA LEU A 127 -17.10 -15.46 -3.74
C LEU A 127 -17.72 -14.57 -4.82
N VAL A 128 -17.60 -14.95 -6.10
CA VAL A 128 -18.26 -14.22 -7.19
C VAL A 128 -19.78 -14.27 -7.03
N GLN A 129 -20.34 -15.44 -6.70
CA GLN A 129 -21.78 -15.60 -6.47
C GLN A 129 -22.27 -14.74 -5.30
N GLU A 130 -21.54 -14.72 -4.18
CA GLU A 130 -21.83 -13.85 -3.04
C GLU A 130 -21.88 -12.37 -3.46
N VAL A 131 -20.90 -11.92 -4.26
CA VAL A 131 -20.83 -10.54 -4.74
C VAL A 131 -21.97 -10.23 -5.72
N GLU A 132 -22.34 -11.17 -6.59
CA GLU A 132 -23.48 -11.02 -7.51
C GLU A 132 -24.80 -10.92 -6.76
N GLU A 133 -25.01 -11.76 -5.73
CA GLU A 133 -26.19 -11.72 -4.85
C GLU A 133 -26.29 -10.40 -4.07
N PHE A 134 -25.15 -9.80 -3.71
CA PHE A 134 -25.09 -8.47 -3.09
C PHE A 134 -25.45 -7.32 -4.06
N GLY A 135 -25.61 -7.61 -5.36
CA GLY A 135 -25.90 -6.63 -6.40
C GLY A 135 -24.67 -6.11 -7.15
N GLY A 136 -23.61 -6.92 -7.20
CA GLY A 136 -22.41 -6.69 -7.99
C GLY A 136 -21.29 -5.93 -7.27
N MET A 137 -20.09 -5.98 -7.84
CA MET A 137 -18.86 -5.50 -7.20
C MET A 137 -18.90 -4.00 -6.85
N THR A 138 -19.57 -3.17 -7.66
CA THR A 138 -19.69 -1.72 -7.38
C THR A 138 -20.39 -1.44 -6.04
N ARG A 139 -21.48 -2.15 -5.74
CA ARG A 139 -22.18 -2.04 -4.46
C ARG A 139 -21.35 -2.63 -3.32
N TYR A 140 -20.69 -3.76 -3.58
CA TYR A 140 -19.84 -4.44 -2.60
C TYR A 140 -18.57 -3.66 -2.21
N ILE A 141 -18.02 -2.85 -3.12
CA ILE A 141 -16.95 -1.89 -2.83
C ILE A 141 -17.52 -0.72 -2.02
N SER A 142 -18.67 -0.18 -2.44
CA SER A 142 -19.30 0.97 -1.77
C SER A 142 -19.74 0.66 -0.34
N SER A 143 -20.05 -0.59 -0.01
CA SER A 143 -20.34 -1.03 1.36
C SER A 143 -19.10 -1.15 2.25
N GLY A 144 -17.89 -1.08 1.68
CA GLY A 144 -16.62 -1.30 2.39
C GLY A 144 -16.27 -2.77 2.63
N SER A 145 -17.16 -3.71 2.30
CA SER A 145 -17.00 -5.15 2.59
C SER A 145 -15.77 -5.77 1.92
N ALA A 146 -15.50 -5.40 0.66
CA ALA A 146 -14.30 -5.86 -0.05
C ALA A 146 -13.01 -5.45 0.66
N LYS A 147 -12.91 -4.17 1.03
CA LYS A 147 -11.73 -3.61 1.69
C LYS A 147 -11.51 -4.24 3.05
N LEU A 148 -12.57 -4.39 3.85
CA LEU A 148 -12.49 -4.98 5.20
C LEU A 148 -11.93 -6.41 5.18
N ARG A 149 -12.37 -7.26 4.23
CA ARG A 149 -11.84 -8.65 4.10
C ARG A 149 -10.36 -8.67 3.72
N ILE A 150 -9.91 -7.73 2.90
CA ILE A 150 -8.50 -7.61 2.51
C ILE A 150 -7.66 -7.14 3.71
N GLU A 151 -8.15 -6.15 4.46
CA GLU A 151 -7.51 -5.65 5.68
C GLU A 151 -7.41 -6.74 6.76
N GLU A 152 -8.46 -7.56 6.92
CA GLU A 152 -8.45 -8.69 7.85
C GLU A 152 -7.39 -9.73 7.45
N SER A 153 -7.31 -10.08 6.17
CA SER A 153 -6.29 -10.99 5.65
C SER A 153 -4.88 -10.45 5.89
N ALA A 154 -4.66 -9.15 5.65
CA ALA A 154 -3.38 -8.48 5.90
C ALA A 154 -3.01 -8.48 7.38
N THR A 155 -3.98 -8.25 8.26
CA THR A 155 -3.80 -8.22 9.73
C THR A 155 -3.44 -9.59 10.28
N ARG A 156 -4.18 -10.65 9.88
CA ARG A 156 -3.85 -12.03 10.25
C ARG A 156 -2.47 -12.44 9.73
N LYS A 157 -2.11 -12.00 8.52
CA LYS A 157 -0.78 -12.25 7.97
C LYS A 157 0.32 -11.59 8.80
N GLN A 158 0.14 -10.33 9.20
CA GLN A 158 1.12 -9.64 10.04
C GLN A 158 1.29 -10.34 11.39
N ALA A 159 0.19 -10.76 12.02
CA ALA A 159 0.24 -11.50 13.27
C ALA A 159 1.09 -12.79 13.17
N ARG A 160 0.95 -13.57 12.08
CA ARG A 160 1.78 -14.76 11.85
C ARG A 160 3.25 -14.44 11.64
N ILE A 161 3.57 -13.33 11.00
CA ILE A 161 4.96 -12.89 10.79
C ILE A 161 5.57 -12.45 12.13
N ASP A 162 4.84 -11.65 12.89
CA ASP A 162 5.30 -11.09 14.16
C ASP A 162 5.42 -12.17 15.25
N SER A 163 4.55 -13.18 15.22
CA SER A 163 4.63 -14.37 16.08
C SER A 163 5.62 -15.42 15.57
N LYS A 164 6.28 -15.20 14.42
CA LYS A 164 7.25 -16.11 13.77
C LYS A 164 6.65 -17.44 13.29
N GLN A 165 5.33 -17.56 13.21
CA GLN A 165 4.64 -18.69 12.56
C GLN A 165 4.89 -18.69 11.04
N GLU A 166 4.96 -17.51 10.42
CA GLU A 166 5.35 -17.32 9.03
C GLU A 166 6.79 -16.77 8.98
N VAL A 167 7.71 -17.54 8.41
CA VAL A 167 9.14 -17.17 8.38
C VAL A 167 9.43 -16.24 7.21
N ILE A 168 10.13 -15.15 7.51
CA ILE A 168 10.75 -14.26 6.52
C ILE A 168 12.25 -14.22 6.81
N VAL A 169 13.03 -14.89 5.96
CA VAL A 169 14.50 -14.96 6.06
C VAL A 169 15.11 -13.55 6.01
N GLY A 170 15.96 -13.27 6.99
CA GLY A 170 16.59 -11.97 7.19
C GLY A 170 15.74 -10.95 7.94
N VAL A 171 14.45 -11.20 8.13
CA VAL A 171 13.55 -10.27 8.84
C VAL A 171 13.11 -10.79 10.19
N ASN A 172 12.64 -12.04 10.33
CA ASN A 172 12.23 -12.58 11.65
C ASN A 172 13.02 -13.84 12.05
N LYS A 173 13.81 -14.38 11.14
CA LYS A 173 14.73 -15.50 11.35
C LYS A 173 15.97 -15.32 10.49
N TYR A 174 17.12 -15.76 10.97
CA TYR A 174 18.43 -15.59 10.30
C TYR A 174 18.77 -14.10 10.09
N ARG A 175 18.53 -13.26 11.11
CA ARG A 175 18.88 -11.84 11.10
C ARG A 175 20.40 -11.68 11.13
N LEU A 176 20.89 -10.63 10.48
CA LEU A 176 22.27 -10.19 10.60
C LEU A 176 22.48 -9.43 11.91
N SER A 177 23.73 -9.25 12.33
CA SER A 177 24.05 -8.24 13.34
C SER A 177 23.94 -6.84 12.74
N GLU A 178 23.73 -5.82 13.57
CA GLU A 178 23.63 -4.42 13.10
C GLU A 178 24.85 -3.98 12.28
N GLU A 179 26.05 -4.44 12.64
CA GLU A 179 27.29 -4.16 11.92
C GLU A 179 27.27 -4.74 10.50
N MET A 180 26.75 -5.96 10.35
CA MET A 180 26.62 -6.61 9.05
C MET A 180 25.49 -6.00 8.22
N GLU A 181 24.37 -5.60 8.83
CA GLU A 181 23.28 -4.91 8.12
C GLU A 181 23.76 -3.58 7.52
N LYS A 182 24.56 -2.81 8.27
CA LYS A 182 25.18 -1.57 7.76
C LYS A 182 26.14 -1.85 6.61
N ALA A 183 26.89 -2.95 6.67
CA ALA A 183 27.80 -3.33 5.59
C ALA A 183 27.08 -3.76 4.30
N GLU A 184 25.85 -4.29 4.42
CA GLU A 184 25.00 -4.68 3.28
C GLU A 184 24.02 -3.58 2.83
N ALA A 185 24.11 -2.38 3.40
CA ALA A 185 23.28 -1.25 3.01
C ALA A 185 23.52 -0.90 1.53
N ILE A 186 22.42 -0.81 0.78
CA ILE A 186 22.44 -0.46 -0.65
C ILE A 186 22.27 1.05 -0.84
N ASP A 187 22.87 1.58 -1.90
CA ASP A 187 22.62 2.97 -2.29
C ASP A 187 21.19 3.11 -2.82
N VAL A 188 20.48 4.14 -2.34
CA VAL A 188 19.07 4.36 -2.62
C VAL A 188 18.94 5.56 -3.53
N LEU A 189 18.23 5.40 -4.65
CA LEU A 189 18.01 6.49 -5.59
C LEU A 189 17.23 7.63 -4.90
N ARG A 190 17.92 8.75 -4.68
CA ARG A 190 17.31 9.96 -4.11
C ARG A 190 16.82 10.89 -5.20
N ILE A 191 15.53 11.23 -5.16
CA ILE A 191 14.95 12.25 -6.04
C ILE A 191 15.02 13.62 -5.35
N GLU A 192 15.65 14.59 -6.02
CA GLU A 192 15.61 16.00 -5.60
C GLU A 192 14.27 16.65 -5.98
N ASN A 193 13.28 16.50 -5.10
CA ASN A 193 11.91 16.99 -5.33
C ASN A 193 11.82 18.51 -5.58
N THR A 194 12.65 19.32 -4.92
CA THR A 194 12.67 20.79 -5.11
C THR A 194 12.97 21.16 -6.56
N LYS A 195 14.02 20.59 -7.16
CA LYS A 195 14.39 20.84 -8.55
C LYS A 195 13.31 20.36 -9.52
N VAL A 196 12.72 19.20 -9.26
CA VAL A 196 11.63 18.66 -10.10
C VAL A 196 10.41 19.58 -10.05
N ARG A 197 10.01 20.01 -8.85
CA ARG A 197 8.87 20.93 -8.64
C ARG A 197 9.09 22.26 -9.35
N GLU A 198 10.25 22.90 -9.14
CA GLU A 198 10.58 24.18 -9.76
C GLU A 198 10.55 24.10 -11.29
N LYS A 199 11.19 23.07 -11.86
CA LYS A 199 11.16 22.83 -13.31
C LYS A 199 9.75 22.62 -13.83
N GLN A 200 8.93 21.85 -13.12
CA GLN A 200 7.57 21.56 -13.55
C GLN A 200 6.65 22.78 -13.44
N VAL A 201 6.80 23.59 -12.38
CA VAL A 201 6.09 24.87 -12.23
C VAL A 201 6.45 25.82 -13.37
N ALA A 202 7.74 25.99 -13.67
CA ALA A 202 8.18 26.83 -14.78
C ALA A 202 7.58 26.39 -16.12
N ARG A 203 7.56 25.08 -16.41
CA ARG A 203 6.95 24.52 -17.62
C ARG A 203 5.44 24.76 -17.69
N ILE A 204 4.72 24.62 -16.57
CA ILE A 204 3.28 24.90 -16.53
C ILE A 204 3.02 26.38 -16.81
N LEU A 205 3.79 27.28 -16.20
CA LEU A 205 3.66 28.72 -16.43
C LEU A 205 3.93 29.10 -17.89
N GLU A 206 4.97 28.53 -18.50
CA GLU A 206 5.29 28.72 -19.92
C GLU A 206 4.17 28.22 -20.85
N VAL A 207 3.64 27.02 -20.60
CA VAL A 207 2.55 26.45 -21.40
C VAL A 207 1.28 27.30 -21.27
N LYS A 208 0.95 27.75 -20.06
CA LYS A 208 -0.23 28.61 -19.83
C LYS A 208 -0.07 30.00 -20.44
N ALA A 209 1.16 30.54 -20.49
CA ALA A 209 1.43 31.83 -21.10
C ALA A 209 1.40 31.81 -22.64
N SER A 210 1.67 30.65 -23.26
CA SER A 210 1.82 30.51 -24.71
C SER A 210 0.62 29.89 -25.43
N ARG A 211 -0.35 29.33 -24.70
CA ARG A 211 -1.55 28.72 -25.27
C ARG A 211 -2.58 29.77 -25.71
N ASP A 212 -3.49 29.36 -26.60
CA ASP A 212 -4.71 30.11 -26.86
C ASP A 212 -5.70 29.86 -25.71
N GLU A 213 -5.87 30.88 -24.86
CA GLU A 213 -6.73 30.76 -23.67
C GLU A 213 -8.21 30.59 -24.04
N GLY A 214 -8.68 31.18 -25.15
CA GLY A 214 -10.06 31.05 -25.59
C GLY A 214 -10.39 29.61 -26.02
N VAL A 215 -9.46 28.98 -26.73
CA VAL A 215 -9.59 27.56 -27.13
C VAL A 215 -9.51 26.64 -25.91
N ALA A 216 -8.58 26.90 -24.99
CA ALA A 216 -8.45 26.10 -23.76
C ALA A 216 -9.72 26.17 -22.89
N GLU A 217 -10.25 27.37 -22.65
CA GLU A 217 -11.45 27.56 -21.86
C GLU A 217 -12.68 26.89 -22.50
N ALA A 218 -12.82 27.00 -23.82
CA ALA A 218 -13.89 26.33 -24.56
C ALA A 218 -13.81 24.79 -24.44
N ALA A 219 -12.61 24.22 -24.51
CA ALA A 219 -12.42 22.78 -24.34
C ALA A 219 -12.79 22.31 -22.92
N LEU A 220 -12.36 23.04 -21.89
CA LEU A 220 -12.69 22.72 -20.48
C LEU A 220 -14.20 22.82 -20.20
N LYS A 221 -14.89 23.81 -20.79
CA LYS A 221 -16.35 23.93 -20.68
C LYS A 221 -17.08 22.74 -21.31
N ARG A 222 -16.57 22.18 -22.41
CA ARG A 222 -17.13 20.97 -23.02
C ARG A 222 -16.95 19.73 -22.14
N ILE A 223 -15.79 19.57 -21.51
CA ILE A 223 -15.56 18.49 -20.53
C ILE A 223 -16.57 18.59 -19.39
N GLU A 224 -16.73 19.78 -18.81
CA GLU A 224 -17.69 20.00 -17.72
C GLU A 224 -19.14 19.75 -18.18
N PHE A 225 -19.52 20.21 -19.38
CA PHE A 225 -20.84 19.96 -19.95
C PHE A 225 -21.13 18.46 -20.07
N SER A 226 -20.22 17.71 -20.68
CA SER A 226 -20.33 16.25 -20.82
C SER A 226 -20.42 15.55 -19.46
N ALA A 227 -19.62 15.97 -18.48
CA ALA A 227 -19.64 15.40 -17.13
C ALA A 227 -20.97 15.61 -16.39
N ARG A 228 -21.71 16.69 -16.69
CA ARG A 228 -23.04 16.98 -16.11
C ARG A 228 -24.19 16.23 -16.80
N MET A 229 -23.95 15.60 -17.94
CA MET A 229 -25.00 14.87 -18.65
C MET A 229 -25.45 13.63 -17.87
N SER A 230 -26.76 13.36 -17.86
CA SER A 230 -27.33 12.19 -17.19
C SER A 230 -27.26 10.90 -18.02
N GLY A 231 -27.03 11.02 -19.33
CA GLY A 231 -26.91 9.88 -20.25
C GLY A 231 -25.46 9.44 -20.43
N SER A 232 -25.26 8.19 -20.83
CA SER A 232 -23.91 7.68 -21.15
C SER A 232 -23.35 8.34 -22.42
N THR A 233 -22.16 8.92 -22.30
CA THR A 233 -21.37 9.43 -23.43
C THR A 233 -20.32 8.41 -23.92
N SER A 234 -20.39 7.16 -23.45
CA SER A 234 -19.32 6.17 -23.66
C SER A 234 -19.19 5.65 -25.10
N ARG A 235 -20.21 5.83 -25.94
CA ARG A 235 -20.10 5.44 -27.36
C ARG A 235 -19.07 6.33 -28.05
N GLY A 236 -18.13 5.72 -28.77
CA GLY A 236 -17.01 6.44 -29.38
C GLY A 236 -17.39 7.41 -30.50
N ASP A 237 -18.60 7.30 -31.04
CA ASP A 237 -19.19 8.23 -32.02
C ASP A 237 -19.96 9.38 -31.36
N ASN A 238 -20.08 9.40 -30.02
CA ASN A 238 -20.72 10.47 -29.31
C ASN A 238 -19.80 11.72 -29.29
N PRO A 239 -20.25 12.89 -29.78
CA PRO A 239 -19.44 14.11 -29.78
C PRO A 239 -19.09 14.63 -28.39
N ASP A 240 -19.80 14.16 -27.36
CA ASP A 240 -19.58 14.48 -25.95
C ASP A 240 -18.82 13.37 -25.22
N ASN A 241 -18.19 12.43 -25.93
CA ASN A 241 -17.35 11.41 -25.30
C ASN A 241 -16.22 12.05 -24.48
N LEU A 242 -16.20 11.79 -23.17
CA LEU A 242 -15.25 12.45 -22.25
C LEU A 242 -13.78 12.24 -22.63
N LEU A 243 -13.40 11.05 -23.11
CA LEU A 243 -12.02 10.80 -23.51
C LEU A 243 -11.64 11.63 -24.74
N GLN A 244 -12.52 11.68 -25.73
CA GLN A 244 -12.33 12.51 -26.92
C GLN A 244 -12.19 13.99 -26.54
N LEU A 245 -13.03 14.49 -25.63
CA LEU A 245 -12.94 15.86 -25.13
C LEU A 245 -11.64 16.13 -24.36
N CYS A 246 -11.14 15.17 -23.59
CA CYS A 246 -9.84 15.27 -22.92
C CYS A 246 -8.67 15.30 -23.92
N VAL A 247 -8.75 14.55 -25.03
CA VAL A 247 -7.74 14.62 -26.10
C VAL A 247 -7.71 16.01 -26.74
N GLU A 248 -8.89 16.58 -27.02
CA GLU A 248 -9.03 17.94 -27.56
C GLU A 248 -8.51 19.00 -26.57
N ALA A 249 -8.84 18.88 -25.29
CA ALA A 249 -8.33 19.78 -24.25
C ALA A 249 -6.79 19.68 -24.09
N ALA A 250 -6.23 18.47 -24.13
CA ALA A 250 -4.78 18.27 -24.10
C ALA A 250 -4.08 18.87 -25.34
N ALA A 251 -4.70 18.76 -26.52
CA ALA A 251 -4.23 19.42 -27.74
C ALA A 251 -4.26 20.95 -27.60
N ALA A 252 -5.29 21.49 -26.94
CA ALA A 252 -5.43 22.90 -26.56
C ALA A 252 -4.54 23.33 -25.38
N ARG A 253 -3.60 22.47 -24.93
CA ARG A 253 -2.68 22.74 -23.82
C ARG A 253 -3.38 23.00 -22.48
N CYS A 254 -4.53 22.39 -22.27
CA CYS A 254 -5.10 22.24 -20.93
C CYS A 254 -4.22 21.28 -20.11
N THR A 255 -4.01 21.62 -18.85
CA THR A 255 -3.27 20.77 -17.91
C THR A 255 -4.13 19.62 -17.41
N LEU A 256 -3.50 18.57 -16.87
CA LEU A 256 -4.21 17.48 -16.19
C LEU A 256 -5.11 18.02 -15.07
N GLY A 257 -4.58 18.94 -14.26
CA GLY A 257 -5.35 19.57 -13.17
C GLY A 257 -6.59 20.28 -13.68
N GLU A 258 -6.49 21.11 -14.72
CA GLU A 258 -7.65 21.83 -15.28
C GLU A 258 -8.73 20.88 -15.82
N MET A 259 -8.34 19.78 -16.49
CA MET A 259 -9.29 18.77 -16.96
C MET A 259 -9.95 18.01 -15.80
N SER A 260 -9.18 17.63 -14.78
CA SER A 260 -9.69 17.00 -13.57
C SER A 260 -10.65 17.93 -12.81
N ASP A 261 -10.30 19.21 -12.64
CA ASP A 261 -11.14 20.20 -11.97
C ASP A 261 -12.43 20.47 -12.74
N ALA A 262 -12.41 20.41 -14.08
CA ALA A 262 -13.62 20.51 -14.90
C ALA A 262 -14.61 19.36 -14.66
N MET A 263 -14.10 18.14 -14.50
CA MET A 263 -14.92 16.99 -14.12
C MET A 263 -15.37 17.07 -12.65
N GLU A 264 -14.50 17.55 -11.75
CA GLU A 264 -14.79 17.72 -10.32
C GLU A 264 -15.97 18.67 -10.08
N ARG A 265 -16.12 19.74 -10.86
CA ARG A 265 -17.29 20.65 -10.75
C ARG A 265 -18.64 19.97 -10.99
N ALA A 266 -18.66 18.81 -11.65
CA ALA A 266 -19.86 18.02 -11.86
C ALA A 266 -20.02 16.90 -10.82
N TRP A 267 -18.94 16.22 -10.42
CA TRP A 267 -19.01 14.98 -9.63
C TRP A 267 -18.53 15.12 -8.18
N GLY A 268 -17.79 16.17 -7.86
CA GLY A 268 -17.08 16.32 -6.59
C GLY A 268 -15.90 15.35 -6.45
N ARG A 269 -15.39 15.22 -5.22
CA ARG A 269 -14.32 14.28 -4.84
C ARG A 269 -14.87 13.18 -3.94
N HIS A 270 -14.43 11.95 -4.18
CA HIS A 270 -14.77 10.83 -3.30
C HIS A 270 -14.06 10.98 -1.95
N VAL A 271 -14.82 10.83 -0.86
CA VAL A 271 -14.30 10.75 0.51
C VAL A 271 -14.54 9.31 1.01
N PRO A 272 -13.48 8.51 1.24
CA PRO A 272 -13.64 7.14 1.66
C PRO A 272 -14.07 7.07 3.13
N THR A 273 -14.99 6.17 3.45
CA THR A 273 -15.29 5.80 4.84
C THR A 273 -14.21 4.86 5.36
N SER A 274 -13.67 5.14 6.55
CA SER A 274 -12.66 4.30 7.19
C SER A 274 -13.26 3.43 8.28
N SER A 275 -13.05 2.12 8.19
CA SER A 275 -13.23 1.16 9.29
C SER A 275 -11.87 0.67 9.79
N VAL A 276 -11.86 0.05 10.97
CA VAL A 276 -10.70 -0.64 11.54
C VAL A 276 -11.10 -2.08 11.83
N VAL A 277 -10.26 -3.02 11.43
CA VAL A 277 -10.43 -4.43 11.82
C VAL A 277 -10.08 -4.57 13.30
N GLN A 278 -10.93 -5.21 14.08
CA GLN A 278 -10.68 -5.50 15.50
C GLN A 278 -10.60 -7.01 15.73
N GLY A 279 -9.73 -7.45 16.63
CA GLY A 279 -9.59 -8.83 17.08
C GLY A 279 -8.85 -9.77 16.10
N ALA A 280 -8.65 -9.37 14.84
CA ALA A 280 -8.01 -10.23 13.85
C ALA A 280 -6.51 -10.42 14.12
N TYR A 281 -5.84 -9.41 14.67
CA TYR A 281 -4.42 -9.49 14.99
C TYR A 281 -4.21 -10.42 16.19
N SER A 282 -4.86 -10.12 17.31
CA SER A 282 -4.80 -10.88 18.55
C SER A 282 -5.18 -12.35 18.34
N ALA A 283 -6.31 -12.64 17.68
CA ALA A 283 -6.74 -14.01 17.42
C ALA A 283 -5.69 -14.82 16.66
N SER A 284 -5.05 -14.23 15.65
CA SER A 284 -4.02 -14.92 14.88
C SER A 284 -2.67 -14.99 15.61
N PHE A 285 -2.35 -14.00 16.45
CA PHE A 285 -1.09 -13.93 17.19
C PHE A 285 -1.04 -14.95 18.32
N THR A 286 -2.17 -15.19 18.99
CA THR A 286 -2.29 -16.11 20.15
C THR A 286 -2.72 -17.53 19.77
N THR A 287 -3.01 -17.81 18.50
CA THR A 287 -3.37 -19.16 18.04
C THR A 287 -2.20 -20.13 18.23
N GLN A 288 -2.45 -21.23 18.95
CA GLN A 288 -1.48 -22.32 19.11
C GLN A 288 -1.23 -23.06 17.79
N THR A 289 0.03 -23.10 17.34
CA THR A 289 0.46 -23.99 16.25
C THR A 289 1.14 -25.24 16.81
N LYS A 290 1.07 -26.37 16.08
CA LYS A 290 1.53 -27.71 16.52
C LYS A 290 3.04 -27.83 16.88
N SER A 291 3.85 -26.81 16.65
CA SER A 291 5.27 -26.76 16.98
C SER A 291 5.48 -26.17 18.37
N GLY A 292 6.07 -26.93 19.30
CA GLY A 292 6.21 -26.60 20.73
C GLY A 292 7.15 -25.44 21.11
N ASP A 293 7.41 -24.48 20.22
CA ASP A 293 8.33 -23.34 20.45
C ASP A 293 7.61 -22.01 20.84
N PHE A 294 6.27 -21.97 20.92
CA PHE A 294 5.49 -20.72 20.93
C PHE A 294 4.86 -20.28 22.27
N ASP A 295 5.20 -20.91 23.39
CA ASP A 295 4.71 -20.51 24.73
C ASP A 295 5.04 -19.03 25.06
N THR A 296 6.05 -18.47 24.38
CA THR A 296 6.49 -17.08 24.54
C THR A 296 5.58 -16.02 23.91
N SER A 297 4.79 -16.35 22.87
CA SER A 297 3.97 -15.36 22.14
C SER A 297 2.77 -14.88 22.95
N VAL A 298 2.07 -15.78 23.64
CA VAL A 298 0.95 -15.44 24.52
C VAL A 298 1.46 -14.63 25.71
N ALA A 299 2.56 -15.05 26.33
CA ALA A 299 3.18 -14.33 27.44
C ALA A 299 3.66 -12.92 27.03
N GLU A 300 4.25 -12.77 25.85
CA GLU A 300 4.64 -11.47 25.28
C GLU A 300 3.41 -10.56 25.12
N TYR A 301 2.35 -11.08 24.50
CA TYR A 301 1.10 -10.35 24.28
C TYR A 301 0.47 -9.88 25.60
N GLU A 302 0.33 -10.79 26.57
CA GLU A 302 -0.21 -10.46 27.90
C GLU A 302 0.66 -9.46 28.66
N SER A 303 1.99 -9.50 28.48
CA SER A 303 2.89 -8.54 29.13
C SER A 303 2.67 -7.11 28.65
N ILE A 304 2.33 -6.93 27.36
CA ILE A 304 2.07 -5.61 26.78
C ILE A 304 0.73 -5.09 27.25
N LEU A 305 -0.31 -5.94 27.28
CA LEU A 305 -1.60 -5.56 27.85
C LEU A 305 -1.45 -5.06 29.29
N LYS A 306 -0.69 -5.78 30.13
CA LYS A 306 -0.41 -5.36 31.51
C LYS A 306 0.30 -4.01 31.58
N ARG A 307 1.20 -3.73 30.64
CA ARG A 307 1.91 -2.44 30.57
C ARG A 307 0.97 -1.30 30.20
N VAL A 308 0.07 -1.51 29.24
CA VAL A 308 -0.96 -0.54 28.85
C VAL A 308 -1.94 -0.29 29.99
N GLU A 309 -2.34 -1.34 30.73
CA GLU A 309 -3.15 -1.20 31.94
C GLU A 309 -2.44 -0.40 33.05
N GLN A 310 -1.12 -0.56 33.20
CA GLN A 310 -0.33 0.22 34.16
C GLN A 310 -0.29 1.69 33.77
N PHE A 311 -0.10 1.98 32.47
CA PHE A 311 -0.21 3.34 31.94
C PHE A 311 -1.59 3.93 32.24
N GLU A 312 -2.66 3.21 31.93
CA GLU A 312 -4.04 3.66 32.16
C GLU A 312 -4.32 3.94 33.65
N LYS A 313 -3.80 3.11 34.55
CA LYS A 313 -3.93 3.35 36.01
C LYS A 313 -3.16 4.58 36.48
N LYS A 314 -2.04 4.92 35.85
CA LYS A 314 -1.20 6.05 36.23
C LYS A 314 -1.72 7.38 35.66
N GLU A 315 -2.09 7.37 34.38
CA GLU A 315 -2.52 8.57 33.63
C GLU A 315 -4.04 8.82 33.71
N GLY A 316 -4.82 7.80 34.08
CA GLY A 316 -6.28 7.87 34.17
C GLY A 316 -7.01 7.66 32.84
N ARG A 317 -6.27 7.35 31.76
CA ARG A 317 -6.79 7.02 30.43
C ARG A 317 -5.81 6.13 29.66
N ARG A 318 -6.30 5.44 28.64
CA ARG A 318 -5.46 4.63 27.75
C ARG A 318 -4.48 5.47 26.94
N PRO A 319 -3.33 4.91 26.51
CA PRO A 319 -2.47 5.58 25.57
C PRO A 319 -3.22 5.74 24.25
N ARG A 320 -3.24 6.97 23.72
CA ARG A 320 -4.03 7.37 22.57
C ARG A 320 -3.12 7.75 21.40
N ILE A 321 -3.30 7.10 20.26
CA ILE A 321 -2.50 7.31 19.05
C ILE A 321 -3.38 7.77 17.88
N LEU A 322 -2.94 8.82 17.18
CA LEU A 322 -3.43 9.16 15.85
C LEU A 322 -2.53 8.53 14.79
N VAL A 323 -3.02 7.52 14.07
CA VAL A 323 -2.33 6.96 12.91
C VAL A 323 -2.71 7.78 11.68
N ALA A 324 -1.78 8.57 11.16
CA ALA A 324 -2.06 9.55 10.10
C ALA A 324 -1.28 9.30 8.80
N LYS A 325 -1.87 9.80 7.71
CA LYS A 325 -1.33 9.82 6.35
C LYS A 325 -1.26 11.26 5.87
N MET A 326 -0.08 11.71 5.46
CA MET A 326 0.12 13.08 4.97
C MET A 326 0.43 13.10 3.47
N GLY A 327 -0.04 14.14 2.78
CA GLY A 327 0.15 14.31 1.34
C GLY A 327 -0.59 13.25 0.52
N GLN A 328 -0.23 13.09 -0.75
CA GLN A 328 -0.96 12.23 -1.69
C GLN A 328 -0.66 10.72 -1.53
N ASP A 329 -0.11 10.30 -0.39
CA ASP A 329 0.26 8.92 -0.14
C ASP A 329 -0.97 8.05 0.20
N GLY A 330 -1.38 7.22 -0.77
CA GLY A 330 -2.50 6.28 -0.64
C GLY A 330 -2.15 4.94 0.00
N HIS A 331 -0.90 4.68 0.39
CA HIS A 331 -0.53 3.41 1.02
C HIS A 331 -1.07 3.33 2.45
N ASP A 332 -2.13 2.55 2.67
CA ASP A 332 -2.80 2.47 3.97
C ASP A 332 -2.66 1.11 4.67
N ARG A 333 -2.16 0.07 3.98
CA ARG A 333 -2.01 -1.27 4.58
C ARG A 333 -1.25 -1.23 5.91
N GLY A 334 -0.06 -0.63 5.93
CA GLY A 334 0.77 -0.56 7.14
C GLY A 334 0.09 0.24 8.25
N ALA A 335 -0.53 1.37 7.90
CA ALA A 335 -1.30 2.19 8.84
C ALA A 335 -2.48 1.41 9.45
N LYS A 336 -3.24 0.68 8.63
CA LYS A 336 -4.41 -0.11 9.06
C LYS A 336 -4.04 -1.30 9.92
N VAL A 337 -2.95 -1.99 9.58
CA VAL A 337 -2.44 -3.11 10.37
C VAL A 337 -1.89 -2.63 11.73
N ILE A 338 -1.17 -1.50 11.76
CA ILE A 338 -0.74 -0.86 13.02
C ILE A 338 -1.97 -0.45 13.84
N ALA A 339 -2.95 0.21 13.23
CA ALA A 339 -4.15 0.63 13.94
C ALA A 339 -4.93 -0.55 14.55
N SER A 340 -5.11 -1.63 13.77
CA SER A 340 -5.74 -2.86 14.25
C SER A 340 -4.95 -3.51 15.38
N GLY A 341 -3.64 -3.66 15.21
CA GLY A 341 -2.77 -4.29 16.21
C GLY A 341 -2.64 -3.48 17.51
N PHE A 342 -2.51 -2.16 17.42
CA PHE A 342 -2.48 -1.28 18.60
C PHE A 342 -3.82 -1.27 19.34
N SER A 343 -4.94 -1.27 18.61
CA SER A 343 -6.28 -1.39 19.20
C SER A 343 -6.43 -2.72 19.95
N ASP A 344 -5.96 -3.82 19.37
CA ASP A 344 -5.96 -5.14 20.01
C ASP A 344 -5.07 -5.16 21.27
N LEU A 345 -3.97 -4.38 21.28
CA LEU A 345 -3.06 -4.20 22.41
C LEU A 345 -3.54 -3.18 23.47
N GLY A 346 -4.75 -2.65 23.34
CA GLY A 346 -5.38 -1.79 24.35
C GLY A 346 -5.14 -0.28 24.20
N PHE A 347 -4.54 0.18 23.08
CA PHE A 347 -4.47 1.61 22.77
C PHE A 347 -5.83 2.12 22.30
N ASP A 348 -6.11 3.40 22.59
CA ASP A 348 -7.17 4.13 21.89
C ASP A 348 -6.61 4.66 20.57
N VAL A 349 -7.18 4.21 19.45
CA VAL A 349 -6.62 4.46 18.12
C VAL A 349 -7.56 5.31 17.27
N ASP A 350 -7.10 6.50 16.92
CA ASP A 350 -7.71 7.33 15.88
C ASP A 350 -7.00 7.08 14.55
N ILE A 351 -7.76 7.03 13.45
CA ILE A 351 -7.21 6.95 12.10
C ILE A 351 -7.50 8.25 11.36
N GLY A 352 -6.44 8.92 10.93
CA GLY A 352 -6.53 10.09 10.07
C GLY A 352 -7.06 9.72 8.68
N PRO A 353 -7.91 10.54 8.05
CA PRO A 353 -8.29 10.36 6.66
C PRO A 353 -7.06 10.41 5.73
N LEU A 354 -7.21 9.84 4.53
CA LEU A 354 -6.18 9.98 3.51
C LEU A 354 -6.06 11.44 3.06
N PHE A 355 -4.88 11.79 2.57
CA PHE A 355 -4.60 13.05 1.88
C PHE A 355 -4.58 14.32 2.73
N GLN A 356 -4.45 14.18 4.06
CA GLN A 356 -4.31 15.33 4.94
C GLN A 356 -3.01 16.08 4.72
N THR A 357 -3.08 17.39 4.91
CA THR A 357 -1.93 18.27 5.07
C THR A 357 -1.34 18.12 6.48
N PRO A 358 -0.07 18.55 6.69
CA PRO A 358 0.50 18.60 8.05
C PRO A 358 -0.31 19.43 9.03
N GLU A 359 -0.91 20.53 8.56
CA GLU A 359 -1.78 21.38 9.39
C GLU A 359 -3.05 20.64 9.84
N GLU A 360 -3.74 19.96 8.93
CA GLU A 360 -4.95 19.20 9.25
C GLU A 360 -4.67 18.05 10.23
N VAL A 361 -3.52 17.38 10.10
CA VAL A 361 -3.09 16.35 11.07
C VAL A 361 -2.81 16.97 12.44
N ALA A 362 -2.14 18.14 12.50
CA ALA A 362 -1.87 18.82 13.76
C ALA A 362 -3.17 19.24 14.47
N VAL A 363 -4.12 19.80 13.74
CA VAL A 363 -5.45 20.17 14.27
C VAL A 363 -6.18 18.93 14.79
N GLN A 364 -6.25 17.86 14.00
CA GLN A 364 -6.91 16.62 14.42
C GLN A 364 -6.27 16.03 15.68
N ALA A 365 -4.93 16.03 15.77
CA ALA A 365 -4.21 15.50 16.91
C ALA A 365 -4.53 16.27 18.21
N LEU A 366 -4.62 17.60 18.11
CA LEU A 366 -4.98 18.48 19.22
C LEU A 366 -6.45 18.30 19.63
N ASP A 367 -7.36 18.26 18.67
CA ASP A 367 -8.80 18.06 18.93
C ASP A 367 -9.09 16.70 19.58
N SER A 368 -8.33 15.67 19.22
CA SER A 368 -8.42 14.33 19.82
C SER A 368 -7.64 14.19 21.14
N ASP A 369 -6.85 15.18 21.54
CA ASP A 369 -5.95 15.11 22.70
C ASP A 369 -5.12 13.82 22.70
N VAL A 370 -4.44 13.54 21.57
CA VAL A 370 -3.63 12.32 21.44
C VAL A 370 -2.29 12.45 22.15
N HIS A 371 -1.80 11.34 22.69
CA HIS A 371 -0.47 11.29 23.28
C HIS A 371 0.63 11.22 22.21
N VAL A 372 0.32 10.56 21.08
CA VAL A 372 1.27 10.32 19.99
C VAL A 372 0.60 10.39 18.62
N ILE A 373 1.32 10.94 17.65
CA ILE A 373 0.99 10.87 16.23
C ILE A 373 1.93 9.85 15.57
N GLY A 374 1.35 8.79 15.01
CA GLY A 374 2.05 7.81 14.18
C GLY A 374 1.92 8.13 12.70
N ILE A 375 2.94 8.72 12.10
CA ILE A 375 2.97 9.03 10.67
C ILE A 375 3.41 7.81 9.87
N SER A 376 2.53 7.31 9.00
CA SER A 376 2.85 6.24 8.06
C SER A 376 3.19 6.85 6.70
N SER A 377 4.46 6.80 6.30
CA SER A 377 4.99 7.40 5.07
C SER A 377 5.63 6.35 4.17
N GLN A 378 5.11 6.17 2.96
CA GLN A 378 5.63 5.25 1.94
C GLN A 378 5.86 5.92 0.59
N ALA A 379 5.57 7.23 0.46
CA ALA A 379 5.70 7.98 -0.79
C ALA A 379 6.86 9.00 -0.80
N ALA A 380 7.89 8.78 0.02
CA ALA A 380 9.10 9.62 0.12
C ALA A 380 8.85 11.11 0.47
N GLY A 381 7.68 11.45 1.02
CA GLY A 381 7.33 12.82 1.45
C GLY A 381 7.88 13.21 2.81
N HIS A 382 8.43 12.26 3.59
CA HIS A 382 8.80 12.41 5.00
C HIS A 382 9.77 13.57 5.25
N ARG A 383 10.74 13.82 4.36
CA ARG A 383 11.70 14.93 4.55
C ARG A 383 11.08 16.32 4.46
N THR A 384 9.89 16.45 3.88
CA THR A 384 9.15 17.72 3.76
C THR A 384 7.99 17.77 4.77
N LEU A 385 7.22 16.69 4.85
CA LEU A 385 5.97 16.67 5.59
C LEU A 385 6.16 16.52 7.11
N LEU A 386 7.16 15.75 7.58
CA LEU A 386 7.42 15.62 9.03
C LEU A 386 7.93 16.94 9.65
N PRO A 387 8.92 17.65 9.05
CA PRO A 387 9.32 18.96 9.57
C PRO A 387 8.18 19.99 9.53
N ALA A 388 7.32 19.94 8.51
CA ALA A 388 6.15 20.80 8.43
C ALA A 388 5.15 20.49 9.55
N LEU A 389 4.85 19.21 9.82
CA LEU A 389 3.95 18.81 10.91
C LEU A 389 4.46 19.28 12.26
N LYS A 390 5.75 19.10 12.53
CA LYS A 390 6.37 19.59 13.76
C LYS A 390 6.17 21.09 13.93
N LYS A 391 6.41 21.88 12.87
CA LYS A 391 6.22 23.32 12.91
C LYS A 391 4.76 23.69 13.19
N GLU A 392 3.80 22.99 12.59
CA GLU A 392 2.37 23.21 12.85
C GLU A 392 2.00 22.89 14.31
N LEU A 393 2.57 21.83 14.90
CA LEU A 393 2.37 21.49 16.31
C LEU A 393 2.95 22.57 17.24
N GLU A 394 4.19 23.02 17.00
CA GLU A 394 4.82 24.11 17.77
C GLU A 394 3.97 25.39 17.72
N GLN A 395 3.46 25.74 16.54
CA GLN A 395 2.63 26.94 16.37
C GLN A 395 1.28 26.88 17.07
N LYS A 396 0.72 25.67 17.21
CA LYS A 396 -0.61 25.45 17.80
C LYS A 396 -0.54 24.96 19.25
N GLY A 397 0.66 24.90 19.86
CA GLY A 397 0.86 24.52 21.26
C GLY A 397 0.83 23.01 21.54
N GLY A 398 1.03 22.17 20.52
CA GLY A 398 1.07 20.71 20.60
C GLY A 398 2.47 20.12 20.78
N GLU A 399 3.40 20.86 21.38
CA GLU A 399 4.80 20.45 21.54
C GLU A 399 4.97 19.20 22.42
N ASN A 400 3.99 18.94 23.29
CA ASN A 400 3.93 17.77 24.15
C ASN A 400 3.41 16.52 23.42
N ILE A 401 2.98 16.60 22.17
CA ILE A 401 2.52 15.43 21.41
C ILE A 401 3.73 14.73 20.79
N VAL A 402 3.94 13.46 21.14
CA VAL A 402 5.04 12.67 20.57
C VAL A 402 4.75 12.41 19.09
N VAL A 403 5.76 12.55 18.23
CA VAL A 403 5.66 12.18 16.81
C VAL A 403 6.55 10.98 16.54
N VAL A 404 6.01 9.90 15.98
CA VAL A 404 6.78 8.76 15.47
C VAL A 404 6.50 8.56 14.00
N ALA A 405 7.50 8.11 13.25
CA ALA A 405 7.40 7.86 11.81
C ALA A 405 7.56 6.37 11.51
N GLY A 406 6.89 5.88 10.48
CA GLY A 406 7.08 4.54 9.97
C GLY A 406 6.74 4.42 8.50
N GLY A 407 7.03 3.26 7.92
CA GLY A 407 6.91 3.02 6.48
C GLY A 407 8.26 3.01 5.77
N VAL A 408 8.27 3.25 4.46
CA VAL A 408 9.48 3.17 3.64
C VAL A 408 10.26 4.47 3.78
N ILE A 409 11.10 4.53 4.81
CA ILE A 409 12.00 5.65 5.11
C ILE A 409 13.43 5.10 5.01
N PRO A 410 14.26 5.57 4.05
CA PRO A 410 15.63 5.10 3.93
C PRO A 410 16.43 5.38 5.21
N PRO A 411 17.32 4.46 5.64
CA PRO A 411 18.16 4.67 6.82
C PRO A 411 18.99 5.97 6.78
N ASN A 412 19.41 6.40 5.59
CA ASN A 412 20.14 7.65 5.37
C ASN A 412 19.32 8.92 5.71
N ASP A 413 18.00 8.82 5.84
CA ASP A 413 17.13 9.93 6.24
C ASP A 413 16.85 9.94 7.74
N TYR A 414 17.29 8.93 8.51
CA TYR A 414 16.97 8.84 9.93
C TYR A 414 17.66 9.95 10.73
N GLU A 415 18.94 10.24 10.45
CA GLU A 415 19.67 11.32 11.11
C GLU A 415 19.00 12.67 10.88
N PHE A 416 18.55 12.92 9.65
CA PHE A 416 17.82 14.14 9.31
C PHE A 416 16.52 14.28 10.13
N LEU A 417 15.75 13.20 10.28
CA LEU A 417 14.46 13.23 10.96
C LEU A 417 14.59 13.26 12.49
N LEU A 418 15.50 12.46 13.06
CA LEU A 418 15.66 12.28 14.50
C LEU A 418 16.54 13.36 15.13
N THR A 419 17.59 13.81 14.43
CA THR A 419 18.63 14.66 15.00
C THR A 419 18.62 16.07 14.42
N GLU A 420 18.68 16.21 13.09
CA GLU A 420 18.81 17.54 12.45
C GLU A 420 17.53 18.37 12.61
N THR A 421 16.39 17.80 12.23
CA THR A 421 15.08 18.48 12.32
C THR A 421 14.35 18.17 13.63
N LYS A 422 14.71 17.06 14.29
CA LYS A 422 13.99 16.49 15.45
C LYS A 422 12.47 16.46 15.20
N SER A 423 12.09 16.07 13.99
CA SER A 423 10.70 16.02 13.50
C SER A 423 9.92 14.80 14.00
N CYS A 424 10.62 13.80 14.51
CA CYS A 424 10.04 12.63 15.17
C CYS A 424 11.00 12.05 16.22
N SER A 425 10.47 11.31 17.19
CA SER A 425 11.20 10.68 18.30
C SER A 425 11.67 9.26 17.98
N ALA A 426 11.05 8.61 17.00
CA ALA A 426 11.45 7.28 16.52
C ALA A 426 11.03 7.04 15.07
N VAL A 427 11.78 6.17 14.38
CA VAL A 427 11.45 5.65 13.06
C VAL A 427 11.25 4.12 13.14
N PHE A 428 10.18 3.63 12.52
CA PHE A 428 9.79 2.21 12.43
C PHE A 428 9.76 1.76 10.96
N GLY A 429 10.87 1.15 10.50
CA GLY A 429 11.02 0.68 9.11
C GLY A 429 10.28 -0.64 8.80
N PRO A 430 10.29 -1.07 7.52
CA PRO A 430 9.82 -2.39 7.10
C PRO A 430 10.30 -3.54 7.99
N GLY A 431 9.38 -4.44 8.35
CA GLY A 431 9.69 -5.61 9.21
C GLY A 431 9.63 -5.33 10.71
N THR A 432 9.30 -4.11 11.13
CA THR A 432 8.96 -3.80 12.53
C THR A 432 7.80 -4.68 13.01
N ARG A 433 7.97 -5.34 14.16
CA ARG A 433 6.90 -6.09 14.84
C ARG A 433 5.99 -5.13 15.59
N ILE A 434 4.68 -5.34 15.54
CA ILE A 434 3.71 -4.50 16.26
C ILE A 434 3.98 -4.49 17.79
N PRO A 435 4.23 -5.63 18.47
CA PRO A 435 4.55 -5.66 19.89
C PRO A 435 5.72 -4.75 20.28
N ASP A 436 6.82 -4.83 19.52
CA ASP A 436 8.03 -4.03 19.74
C ASP A 436 7.74 -2.54 19.53
N ALA A 437 6.97 -2.19 18.50
CA ALA A 437 6.56 -0.82 18.22
C ALA A 437 5.64 -0.25 19.30
N ALA A 438 4.69 -1.04 19.81
CA ALA A 438 3.77 -0.63 20.87
C ALA A 438 4.52 -0.32 22.17
N ILE A 439 5.45 -1.20 22.57
CA ILE A 439 6.34 -1.00 23.72
C ILE A 439 7.14 0.30 23.58
N LYS A 440 7.86 0.45 22.46
CA LYS A 440 8.73 1.62 22.24
C LYS A 440 7.92 2.92 22.17
N THR A 441 6.72 2.86 21.60
CA THR A 441 5.81 4.02 21.56
C THR A 441 5.35 4.39 22.95
N LEU A 442 4.98 3.41 23.78
CA LEU A 442 4.59 3.67 25.17
C LEU A 442 5.73 4.28 25.98
N ASP A 443 6.96 3.77 25.82
CA ASP A 443 8.16 4.33 26.47
C ASP A 443 8.39 5.80 26.12
N LEU A 444 8.18 6.16 24.85
CA LEU A 444 8.33 7.55 24.40
C LEU A 444 7.24 8.47 24.98
N ILE A 445 6.00 7.96 25.10
CA ILE A 445 4.90 8.71 25.73
C ILE A 445 5.20 8.91 27.21
N GLU A 446 5.54 7.83 27.94
CA GLU A 446 5.83 7.89 29.37
C GLU A 446 6.99 8.82 29.69
N LYS A 447 8.06 8.75 28.89
CA LYS A 447 9.19 9.67 29.01
C LYS A 447 8.76 11.12 28.85
N ASN A 448 7.92 11.41 27.87
CA ASN A 448 7.49 12.78 27.59
C ASN A 448 6.48 13.34 28.62
N LEU A 449 5.73 12.47 29.30
CA LEU A 449 4.76 12.87 30.33
C LEU A 449 5.35 12.96 31.74
N PHE A 450 6.32 12.09 32.06
CA PHE A 450 6.75 11.86 33.44
C PHE A 450 8.22 12.20 33.72
N GLU A 451 9.04 12.45 32.70
CA GLU A 451 10.43 12.91 32.81
C GLU A 451 10.58 14.32 32.24
#